data_AF-A0A923VGD6-F1
#
_entry.id   AF-A0A923VGD6-F1
#
_cell.length_a   1.000
_cell.length_b   1.000
_cell.length_c   1.000
_cell.angle_alpha   90.00
_cell.angle_beta   90.00
_cell.angle_gamma   90.00
#
_symmetry.space_group_name_H-M   'P 1'
#
loop_
_entity.id
_entity.type
_entity.pdbx_description
1 polymer ?
#
loop_
_entity_poly.entity_id
_entity_poly.type
_entity_poly.pdbx_seq_one_letter_code
_entity_poly.pdbx_strand_id
1 'polypeptide(L)'
;MNKLFLFFAILLALCSKAQTTTEINSRKIRLPNGWYLSPVGKSLPLGDLPLNIAVSANKQLMAVSNNGQSTQSIQLIDVKTEKILDSITIPKSWYGLQFSADDKFLYASGGNDNWILKYTIAHNKLVINDTIKLGSKWP
;
A
#
# COMPACT_ATOMS: atom_id res chain seq x y z
N MET A 1 -36.36 31.50 -15.61
CA MET A 1 -35.63 30.35 -15.02
C MET A 1 -36.64 29.26 -14.70
N ASN A 2 -36.51 28.07 -15.29
CA ASN A 2 -37.52 27.01 -15.16
C ASN A 2 -37.63 26.53 -13.71
N LYS A 3 -38.86 26.46 -13.16
CA LYS A 3 -39.11 26.01 -11.78
C LYS A 3 -38.52 24.61 -11.49
N LEU A 4 -38.47 23.76 -12.51
CA LEU A 4 -37.86 22.43 -12.46
C LEU A 4 -36.33 22.49 -12.24
N PHE A 5 -35.64 23.45 -12.86
CA PHE A 5 -34.20 23.65 -12.68
C PHE A 5 -33.88 24.12 -11.26
N LEU A 6 -34.72 25.01 -10.72
CA LEU A 6 -34.58 25.49 -9.34
C LEU A 6 -34.75 24.35 -8.33
N PHE A 7 -35.72 23.45 -8.57
CA PHE A 7 -35.96 22.29 -7.73
C PHE A 7 -34.77 21.32 -7.71
N PHE A 8 -34.19 21.01 -8.87
CA PHE A 8 -33.00 20.17 -8.95
C PHE A 8 -31.77 20.81 -8.29
N ALA A 9 -31.58 22.12 -8.44
CA ALA A 9 -30.48 22.84 -7.79
C ALA A 9 -30.59 22.80 -6.26
N ILE A 10 -31.79 22.97 -5.70
CA ILE A 10 -32.05 22.88 -4.26
C ILE A 10 -31.83 21.45 -3.75
N LEU A 11 -32.25 20.44 -4.51
CA LEU A 11 -32.06 19.03 -4.15
C LEU A 11 -30.57 18.64 -4.12
N LEU A 12 -29.78 19.13 -5.09
CA LEU A 12 -28.32 18.94 -5.10
C LEU A 12 -27.63 19.63 -3.92
N ALA A 13 -28.06 20.84 -3.56
CA ALA A 13 -27.52 21.57 -2.41
C ALA A 13 -27.80 20.82 -1.09
N LEU A 14 -28.98 20.21 -0.94
CA LEU A 14 -29.35 19.42 0.24
C LEU A 14 -28.62 18.07 0.35
N CYS A 15 -28.12 17.52 -0.76
CA CYS A 15 -27.31 16.28 -0.78
C CYS A 15 -25.80 16.53 -0.64
N SER A 16 -25.35 17.78 -0.62
CA SER A 16 -23.93 18.11 -0.55
C SER A 16 -23.43 18.02 0.89
N LYS A 17 -22.59 17.02 1.20
CA LYS A 17 -21.89 16.92 2.49
C LYS A 17 -20.44 17.38 2.36
N ALA A 18 -20.10 18.50 2.99
CA ALA A 18 -18.73 18.92 3.21
C ALA A 18 -18.24 18.42 4.58
N GLN A 19 -16.93 18.20 4.72
CA GLN A 19 -16.33 17.89 6.02
C GLN A 19 -16.32 19.13 6.91
N THR A 20 -16.71 18.97 8.16
CA THR A 20 -16.63 20.03 9.17
C THR A 20 -15.22 20.11 9.77
N THR A 21 -14.86 21.27 10.31
CA THR A 21 -13.58 21.45 11.03
C THR A 21 -13.45 20.49 12.21
N THR A 22 -14.55 20.17 12.88
CA THR A 22 -14.61 19.19 13.98
C THR A 22 -14.28 17.77 13.50
N GLU A 23 -14.82 17.35 12.36
CA GLU A 23 -14.53 16.05 11.75
C GLU A 23 -13.08 15.94 11.27
N ILE A 24 -12.52 17.02 10.72
CA ILE A 24 -11.12 17.07 10.32
C ILE A 24 -10.22 16.96 11.55
N ASN A 25 -10.49 17.75 12.59
CA ASN A 25 -9.68 17.79 13.81
C ASN A 25 -9.70 16.45 14.57
N SER A 26 -10.81 15.72 14.56
CA SER A 26 -10.90 14.41 15.24
C SER A 26 -10.08 13.31 14.55
N ARG A 27 -9.71 13.49 13.28
CA ARG A 27 -8.92 12.53 12.48
C ARG A 27 -7.47 12.96 12.28
N LYS A 28 -7.06 14.07 12.90
CA LYS A 28 -5.68 14.56 12.75
C LYS A 28 -4.68 13.59 13.38
N ILE A 29 -3.61 13.31 12.64
CA ILE A 29 -2.50 12.49 13.11
C ILE A 29 -1.35 13.43 13.46
N ARG A 30 -0.90 13.43 14.71
CA ARG A 30 0.28 14.19 15.13
C ARG A 30 1.55 13.44 14.72
N LEU A 31 2.41 14.11 13.99
CA LEU A 31 3.72 13.61 13.59
C LEU A 31 4.74 13.77 14.73
N PRO A 32 5.83 12.98 14.73
CA PRO A 32 6.89 13.09 15.74
C PRO A 32 7.52 14.49 15.84
N ASN A 33 7.53 15.25 14.73
CA ASN A 33 8.03 16.63 14.70
C ASN A 33 7.01 17.67 15.21
N GLY A 34 5.86 17.25 15.75
CA GLY A 34 4.83 18.12 16.31
C GLY A 34 3.82 18.68 15.32
N TRP A 35 3.99 18.44 14.02
CA TRP A 35 3.02 18.83 12.99
C TRP A 35 1.82 17.88 12.98
N TYR A 36 0.72 18.28 12.31
CA TYR A 36 -0.48 17.46 12.17
C TYR A 36 -0.80 17.20 10.70
N LEU A 37 -1.12 15.94 10.38
CA LEU A 37 -1.71 15.57 9.10
C LEU A 37 -3.23 15.55 9.22
N SER A 38 -3.91 16.08 8.21
CA SER A 38 -5.36 15.99 8.02
C SER A 38 -5.61 14.96 6.90
N PRO A 39 -5.67 13.65 7.21
CA PRO A 39 -5.64 12.62 6.18
C PRO A 39 -6.86 12.74 5.26
N VAL A 40 -6.60 12.72 3.96
CA VAL A 40 -7.63 12.52 2.94
C VAL A 40 -7.79 11.02 2.77
N GLY A 41 -8.98 10.48 3.09
CA GLY A 41 -9.28 9.07 2.95
C GLY A 41 -8.88 8.21 4.16
N LYS A 42 -8.57 6.93 3.91
CA LYS A 42 -8.15 5.97 4.94
C LYS A 42 -6.64 5.80 4.94
N SER A 43 -6.07 5.64 6.13
CA SER A 43 -4.67 5.27 6.31
C SER A 43 -4.57 3.79 6.64
N LEU A 44 -3.57 3.11 6.08
CA LEU A 44 -3.25 1.72 6.41
C LEU A 44 -1.96 1.65 7.24
N PRO A 45 -1.93 0.86 8.32
CA PRO A 45 -0.71 0.67 9.09
C PRO A 45 0.30 -0.14 8.28
N LEU A 46 1.49 0.42 8.11
CA LEU A 46 2.60 -0.25 7.46
C LEU A 46 3.62 -0.76 8.49
N GLY A 47 4.56 -1.57 8.03
CA GLY A 47 5.69 -2.02 8.83
C GLY A 47 6.75 -0.92 9.01
N ASP A 48 7.91 -1.34 9.51
CA ASP A 48 9.05 -0.47 9.74
C ASP A 48 9.75 -0.10 8.42
N LEU A 49 10.07 1.20 8.25
CA LEU A 49 10.65 1.80 7.05
C LEU A 49 10.02 1.29 5.73
N PRO A 50 8.75 1.63 5.44
CA PRO A 50 8.18 1.37 4.13
C PRO A 50 8.98 2.13 3.08
N LEU A 51 9.65 1.39 2.19
CA LEU A 51 10.66 1.96 1.29
C LEU A 51 10.23 1.98 -0.17
N ASN A 52 9.40 1.02 -0.58
CA ASN A 52 8.87 0.95 -1.94
C ASN A 52 7.45 0.39 -1.96
N ILE A 53 6.72 0.76 -3.00
CA ILE A 53 5.34 0.38 -3.29
C ILE A 53 5.25 -0.03 -4.77
N ALA A 54 4.67 -1.19 -5.03
CA ALA A 54 4.40 -1.68 -6.38
C ALA A 54 2.90 -1.90 -6.54
N VAL A 55 2.36 -1.57 -7.70
CA VAL A 55 0.96 -1.83 -8.07
C VAL A 55 0.95 -2.85 -9.20
N SER A 56 0.10 -3.86 -9.05
CA SER A 56 -0.18 -4.85 -10.10
C SER A 56 -0.67 -4.20 -11.40
N ALA A 57 -0.42 -4.83 -12.54
CA ALA A 57 -0.85 -4.33 -13.86
C ALA A 57 -2.37 -4.16 -13.94
N ASN A 58 -3.14 -5.09 -13.36
CA ASN A 58 -4.60 -5.03 -13.26
C ASN A 58 -5.12 -4.07 -12.16
N LYS A 59 -4.22 -3.46 -11.38
CA LYS A 59 -4.50 -2.50 -10.30
C LYS A 59 -5.37 -3.04 -9.17
N GLN A 60 -5.51 -4.36 -9.03
CA GLN A 60 -6.29 -4.98 -7.94
C GLN A 60 -5.45 -5.12 -6.67
N LEU A 61 -4.15 -5.37 -6.85
CA LEU A 61 -3.19 -5.61 -5.77
C LEU A 61 -2.11 -4.53 -5.73
N MET A 62 -1.64 -4.27 -4.52
CA MET A 62 -0.50 -3.43 -4.22
C MET A 62 0.39 -4.18 -3.24
N ALA A 63 1.70 -4.05 -3.39
CA ALA A 63 2.67 -4.59 -2.45
C ALA A 63 3.51 -3.45 -1.89
N VAL A 64 3.80 -3.49 -0.59
CA VAL A 64 4.71 -2.56 0.08
C VAL A 64 5.83 -3.35 0.72
N SER A 65 7.07 -2.96 0.45
CA SER A 65 8.24 -3.50 1.14
C SER A 65 8.56 -2.63 2.36
N ASN A 66 8.63 -3.27 3.53
CA ASN A 66 9.05 -2.67 4.79
C ASN A 66 10.48 -3.14 5.09
N ASN A 67 11.40 -2.20 5.20
CA ASN A 67 12.86 -2.43 5.13
C ASN A 67 13.57 -1.95 6.40
N GLY A 68 12.83 -1.83 7.50
CA GLY A 68 13.34 -1.28 8.72
C GLY A 68 14.43 -2.11 9.39
N GLN A 69 14.98 -1.55 10.46
CA GLN A 69 15.99 -2.23 11.29
C GLN A 69 15.37 -3.34 12.15
N SER A 70 14.04 -3.28 12.38
CA SER A 70 13.27 -4.30 13.08
C SER A 70 12.85 -5.45 12.13
N THR A 71 11.55 -5.72 12.03
CA THR A 71 11.00 -6.78 11.17
C THR A 71 10.90 -6.29 9.74
N GLN A 72 11.64 -6.92 8.83
CA GLN A 72 11.49 -6.72 7.40
C GLN A 72 10.35 -7.58 6.86
N SER A 73 9.49 -6.99 6.03
CA SER A 73 8.29 -7.66 5.53
C SER A 73 7.85 -7.14 4.17
N ILE A 74 7.02 -7.92 3.50
CA ILE A 74 6.21 -7.46 2.37
C ILE A 74 4.75 -7.54 2.77
N GLN A 75 4.05 -6.42 2.67
CA GLN A 75 2.60 -6.38 2.85
C GLN A 75 1.91 -6.41 1.50
N LEU A 76 0.98 -7.34 1.32
CA LEU A 76 0.09 -7.41 0.15
C LEU A 76 -1.24 -6.74 0.51
N ILE A 77 -1.71 -5.85 -0.36
CA ILE A 77 -2.86 -4.98 -0.12
C ILE A 77 -3.85 -5.12 -1.27
N ASP A 78 -5.13 -5.28 -0.94
CA ASP A 78 -6.23 -5.13 -1.87
C ASP A 78 -6.54 -3.64 -2.06
N VAL A 79 -6.39 -3.17 -3.31
CA VAL A 79 -6.48 -1.75 -3.64
C VAL A 79 -7.91 -1.23 -3.49
N LYS A 80 -8.92 -2.05 -3.81
CA LYS A 80 -10.31 -1.62 -3.83
C LYS A 80 -10.89 -1.48 -2.42
N THR A 81 -10.59 -2.44 -1.57
CA THR A 81 -11.10 -2.51 -0.20
C THR A 81 -10.20 -1.80 0.79
N GLU A 82 -8.98 -1.43 0.37
CA GLU A 82 -7.94 -0.83 1.21
C GLU A 82 -7.67 -1.73 2.42
N LYS A 83 -7.36 -3.01 2.17
CA LYS A 83 -7.10 -3.99 3.23
C LYS A 83 -5.77 -4.69 3.01
N ILE A 84 -5.02 -4.86 4.09
CA ILE A 84 -3.85 -5.73 4.11
C ILE A 84 -4.37 -7.17 4.04
N LEU A 85 -4.06 -7.85 2.94
CA LEU A 85 -4.40 -9.24 2.69
C LEU A 85 -3.41 -10.18 3.39
N ASP A 86 -2.13 -9.81 3.35
CA ASP A 86 -1.04 -10.60 3.91
C ASP A 86 0.13 -9.70 4.31
N SER A 87 0.94 -10.19 5.24
CA SER A 87 2.18 -9.56 5.68
C SER A 87 3.21 -10.65 5.96
N ILE A 88 4.03 -10.95 4.95
CA ILE A 88 5.07 -11.98 5.07
C ILE A 88 6.35 -11.36 5.61
N THR A 89 6.88 -11.92 6.70
CA THR A 89 8.22 -11.60 7.18
C THR A 89 9.26 -12.17 6.21
N ILE A 90 10.24 -11.35 5.83
CA ILE A 90 11.34 -11.76 4.95
C ILE A 90 12.67 -11.51 5.65
N PRO A 91 13.67 -12.38 5.43
CA PRO A 91 14.92 -12.28 6.18
C PRO A 91 15.74 -11.04 5.81
N LYS A 92 15.65 -10.61 4.55
CA LYS A 92 16.36 -9.45 4.00
C LYS A 92 15.53 -8.80 2.91
N SER A 93 15.54 -7.48 2.85
CA SER A 93 14.90 -6.66 1.84
C SER A 93 15.77 -5.47 1.46
N TRP A 94 15.50 -4.94 0.28
CA TRP A 94 15.92 -3.61 -0.11
C TRP A 94 14.88 -3.03 -1.07
N TYR A 95 15.21 -1.95 -1.77
CA TYR A 95 14.28 -1.20 -2.62
C TYR A 95 13.54 -2.02 -3.69
N GLY A 96 14.14 -3.07 -4.26
CA GLY A 96 13.57 -3.79 -5.40
C GLY A 96 12.25 -4.50 -5.09
N LEU A 97 11.17 -4.08 -5.77
CA LEU A 97 9.83 -4.67 -5.65
C LEU A 97 9.06 -4.45 -6.96
N GLN A 98 8.55 -5.51 -7.59
CA GLN A 98 7.87 -5.41 -8.88
C GLN A 98 6.93 -6.59 -9.14
N PHE A 99 5.70 -6.31 -9.57
CA PHE A 99 4.80 -7.35 -10.11
C PHE A 99 5.22 -7.75 -11.53
N SER A 100 5.04 -9.03 -11.88
CA SER A 100 5.12 -9.47 -13.27
C SER A 100 4.03 -8.79 -14.11
N ALA A 101 4.28 -8.61 -15.41
CA ALA A 101 3.31 -7.96 -16.31
C ALA A 101 1.97 -8.71 -16.40
N ASP A 102 1.96 -10.01 -16.10
CA ASP A 102 0.78 -10.87 -16.05
C ASP A 102 0.18 -11.05 -14.64
N ASP A 103 0.67 -10.31 -13.64
CA ASP A 103 0.25 -10.31 -12.24
C ASP A 103 0.35 -11.65 -11.49
N LYS A 104 0.96 -12.68 -12.08
CA LYS A 104 1.13 -13.99 -11.43
C LYS A 104 2.18 -14.01 -10.34
N PHE A 105 3.17 -13.11 -10.42
CA PHE A 105 4.30 -13.11 -9.52
C PHE A 105 4.59 -11.73 -8.97
N LEU A 106 5.12 -11.70 -7.75
CA LEU A 106 5.77 -10.54 -7.16
C LEU A 106 7.26 -10.86 -7.00
N TYR A 107 8.12 -9.99 -7.51
CA TYR A 107 9.55 -10.08 -7.32
C TYR A 107 9.99 -9.08 -6.25
N ALA A 108 10.84 -9.52 -5.33
CA ALA A 108 11.42 -8.66 -4.31
C ALA A 108 12.93 -8.87 -4.22
N SER A 109 13.65 -7.81 -3.86
CA SER A 109 15.08 -7.88 -3.56
C SER A 109 15.34 -8.71 -2.31
N GLY A 110 16.28 -9.65 -2.39
CA GLY A 110 16.84 -10.36 -1.23
C GLY A 110 17.92 -9.56 -0.49
N GLY A 111 18.04 -8.26 -0.80
CA GLY A 111 19.05 -7.38 -0.22
C GLY A 111 20.47 -7.91 -0.42
N ASN A 112 21.23 -7.97 0.67
CA ASN A 112 22.64 -8.33 0.73
C ASN A 112 22.92 -9.77 0.26
N ASP A 113 21.90 -10.62 0.17
CA ASP A 113 22.08 -11.98 -0.34
C ASP A 113 22.37 -12.01 -1.85
N ASN A 114 22.24 -10.88 -2.55
CA ASN A 114 22.38 -10.78 -4.01
C ASN A 114 21.39 -11.70 -4.74
N TRP A 115 20.17 -11.78 -4.22
CA TRP A 115 19.08 -12.59 -4.77
C TRP A 115 17.91 -11.73 -5.20
N ILE A 116 17.11 -12.26 -6.12
CA ILE A 116 15.75 -11.82 -6.40
C ILE A 116 14.81 -12.94 -5.98
N LEU A 117 13.96 -12.68 -5.00
CA LEU A 117 12.96 -13.61 -4.51
C LEU A 117 11.70 -13.49 -5.37
N LYS A 118 11.18 -14.63 -5.83
CA LYS A 118 9.97 -14.72 -6.64
C LYS A 118 8.84 -15.31 -5.80
N TYR A 119 7.77 -14.55 -5.62
CA TYR A 119 6.58 -14.97 -4.90
C TYR A 119 5.42 -15.23 -5.85
N THR A 120 4.64 -16.26 -5.57
CA THR A 120 3.28 -16.41 -6.10
C THR A 120 2.28 -15.83 -5.12
N ILE A 121 1.09 -15.50 -5.62
CA ILE A 121 -0.03 -15.03 -4.81
C ILE A 121 -1.11 -16.11 -4.85
N ALA A 122 -1.27 -16.83 -3.75
CA ALA A 122 -2.22 -17.93 -3.63
C ALA A 122 -3.12 -17.70 -2.41
N HIS A 123 -4.43 -17.75 -2.60
CA HIS A 123 -5.41 -17.49 -1.54
C HIS A 123 -5.16 -16.18 -0.78
N ASN A 124 -4.87 -15.11 -1.53
CA ASN A 124 -4.54 -13.78 -1.01
C ASN A 124 -3.28 -13.72 -0.12
N LYS A 125 -2.38 -14.71 -0.22
CA LYS A 125 -1.11 -14.76 0.51
C LYS A 125 0.08 -14.81 -0.43
N LEU A 126 1.18 -14.21 0.01
CA LEU A 126 2.47 -14.33 -0.64
C LEU A 126 3.12 -15.66 -0.25
N VAL A 127 3.48 -16.45 -1.25
CA VAL A 127 4.17 -17.72 -1.06
C VAL A 127 5.46 -17.68 -1.85
N ILE A 128 6.59 -17.99 -1.21
CA ILE A 128 7.86 -18.07 -1.92
C ILE A 128 7.79 -19.20 -2.95
N ASN A 129 8.04 -18.86 -4.21
CA ASN A 129 7.95 -19.79 -5.33
C ASN A 129 9.34 -20.18 -5.84
N ASP A 130 10.23 -19.19 -5.97
CA ASP A 130 11.57 -19.41 -6.53
C ASP A 130 12.55 -18.31 -6.08
N THR A 131 13.82 -18.47 -6.41
CA THR A 131 14.89 -17.51 -6.13
C THR A 131 15.88 -17.44 -7.28
N ILE A 132 16.10 -16.24 -7.81
CA ILE A 132 17.13 -15.96 -8.80
C ILE A 132 18.38 -15.49 -8.05
N LYS A 133 19.46 -16.28 -8.07
CA LYS A 133 20.73 -15.92 -7.44
C LYS A 133 21.59 -15.14 -8.44
N LEU A 134 21.93 -13.90 -8.11
CA LEU A 134 22.77 -13.05 -8.95
C LEU A 134 24.27 -13.27 -8.67
N GLY A 135 24.60 -13.74 -7.47
CA GLY A 135 25.97 -14.04 -7.07
C GLY A 135 26.07 -14.46 -5.60
N SER A 136 27.30 -14.47 -5.09
CA SER A 136 27.57 -14.64 -3.65
C SER A 136 27.02 -13.45 -2.86
N LYS A 137 26.62 -13.69 -1.60
CA LYS A 137 26.23 -12.64 -0.65
C LYS A 137 27.31 -11.55 -0.57
N TRP A 138 26.89 -10.28 -0.47
CA TRP A 138 27.78 -9.14 -0.24
C TRP A 138 27.06 -8.01 0.54
N PRO A 139 27.73 -7.39 1.53
CA PRO A 139 28.93 -7.88 2.21
C PRO A 139 28.65 -9.15 3.03
#